data_AF-A0A098GCM6-F1
#
_entry.id   AF-A0A098GCM6-F1
#
_cell.length_a   1.000
_cell.length_b   1.000
_cell.length_c   1.000
_cell.angle_alpha   90.00
_cell.angle_beta   90.00
_cell.angle_gamma   90.00
#
_symmetry.space_group_name_H-M   'P 1'
#
loop_
_entity.id
_entity.type
_entity.pdbx_description
1 polymer ?
#
loop_
_entity_poly.entity_id
_entity_poly.type
_entity_poly.pdbx_seq_one_letter_code
_entity_poly.pdbx_strand_id
1 'polypeptide(L)'
;MRSIKLLETYQNGVTVSYVARKHDIQPSQLFLWRKIAENGALTSIKKEEKVVAQSEVDSLKRHIKQLERVLGQKTLENEILKEAVKLGREKKLISRQPLLGLEDFE
;
A
#
# COMPACT_ATOMS: atom_id res chain seq x y z
N MET A 1 -1.52 -23.67 -27.49
CA MET A 1 -1.56 -25.15 -27.59
C MET A 1 -1.16 -25.88 -26.29
N ARG A 2 -0.23 -25.39 -25.46
CA ARG A 2 0.15 -26.02 -24.18
C ARG A 2 -0.95 -26.00 -23.10
N SER A 3 -1.72 -24.92 -23.03
CA SER A 3 -2.70 -24.67 -21.96
C SER A 3 -3.92 -25.63 -21.99
N ILE A 4 -4.37 -26.00 -23.19
CA ILE A 4 -5.53 -26.90 -23.38
C ILE A 4 -5.19 -28.32 -22.89
N LYS A 5 -3.99 -28.81 -23.24
CA LYS A 5 -3.52 -30.14 -22.84
C LYS A 5 -3.27 -30.24 -21.33
N LEU A 6 -2.87 -29.14 -20.69
CA LEU A 6 -2.75 -29.07 -19.23
C LEU A 6 -4.12 -29.08 -18.55
N LEU A 7 -5.12 -28.37 -19.08
CA LEU A 7 -6.48 -28.37 -18.54
C LEU A 7 -7.13 -29.76 -18.55
N GLU A 8 -6.86 -30.55 -19.60
CA GLU A 8 -7.33 -31.95 -19.68
C GLU A 8 -6.76 -32.83 -18.55
N THR A 9 -5.60 -32.48 -17.96
CA THR A 9 -5.04 -33.23 -16.81
C THR A 9 -5.75 -32.96 -15.49
N TYR A 10 -6.61 -31.94 -15.42
CA TYR A 10 -7.40 -31.59 -14.22
C TYR A 10 -8.83 -32.12 -14.28
N GLN A 11 -9.22 -32.84 -15.34
CA GLN A 11 -10.53 -33.50 -15.42
C GLN A 11 -10.57 -34.73 -14.50
N ASN A 12 -11.66 -34.88 -13.74
CA ASN A 12 -11.84 -35.98 -12.80
C ASN A 12 -11.74 -37.34 -13.52
N GLY A 13 -10.84 -38.21 -13.03
CA GLY A 13 -10.61 -39.56 -13.56
C GLY A 13 -9.53 -39.65 -14.65
N VAL A 14 -8.93 -38.54 -15.08
CA VAL A 14 -7.88 -38.52 -16.12
C VAL A 14 -6.49 -38.44 -15.49
N THR A 15 -5.61 -39.38 -15.81
CA THR A 15 -4.21 -39.35 -15.34
C THR A 15 -3.30 -38.62 -16.32
N VAL A 16 -2.23 -38.00 -15.81
CA VAL A 16 -1.21 -37.31 -16.62
C VAL A 16 -0.64 -38.24 -17.71
N SER A 17 -0.45 -39.52 -17.38
CA SER A 17 0.02 -40.55 -18.31
C SER A 17 -0.95 -40.86 -19.44
N TYR A 18 -2.26 -40.75 -19.20
CA TYR A 18 -3.29 -40.92 -20.24
C TYR A 18 -3.25 -39.77 -21.25
N VAL A 19 -3.16 -38.52 -20.76
CA VAL A 19 -3.07 -37.32 -21.61
C VAL A 19 -1.75 -37.30 -22.41
N ALA A 20 -0.65 -37.75 -21.79
CA ALA A 20 0.64 -37.91 -22.45
C ALA A 20 0.55 -38.83 -23.69
N ARG A 21 -0.09 -40.00 -23.55
CA ARG A 21 -0.26 -40.95 -24.66
C ARG A 21 -1.21 -40.44 -25.74
N LYS A 22 -2.31 -39.79 -25.35
CA LYS A 22 -3.31 -39.25 -26.28
C LYS A 22 -2.73 -38.17 -27.21
N HIS A 23 -1.80 -37.38 -26.70
CA HIS A 23 -1.22 -36.22 -27.41
C HIS A 23 0.22 -36.42 -27.88
N ASP A 24 0.76 -37.63 -27.71
CA ASP A 24 2.15 -38.00 -27.99
C ASP A 24 3.17 -37.06 -27.33
N ILE A 25 2.96 -36.76 -26.05
CA ILE A 25 3.80 -35.87 -25.25
C ILE A 25 4.49 -36.68 -24.16
N GLN A 26 5.77 -36.42 -23.93
CA GLN A 26 6.51 -37.03 -22.83
C GLN A 26 5.88 -36.63 -21.47
N PRO A 27 5.56 -37.59 -20.57
CA PRO A 27 4.93 -37.29 -19.29
C PRO A 27 5.70 -36.27 -18.45
N SER A 28 7.03 -36.28 -18.50
CA SER A 28 7.91 -35.32 -17.81
C SER A 28 7.63 -33.85 -18.18
N GLN A 29 7.25 -33.57 -19.42
CA GLN A 29 6.88 -32.21 -19.87
C GLN A 29 5.56 -31.75 -19.25
N LEU A 30 4.58 -32.64 -19.14
CA LEU A 30 3.30 -32.33 -18.49
C LEU A 30 3.47 -32.08 -16.98
N PHE A 31 4.30 -32.87 -16.29
CA PHE A 31 4.65 -32.63 -14.90
C PHE A 31 5.37 -31.29 -14.70
N LEU A 32 6.30 -30.95 -15.59
CA LEU A 32 6.99 -29.66 -15.57
C LEU A 32 6.02 -28.51 -15.78
N TRP A 33 5.13 -28.59 -16.77
CA TRP A 33 4.14 -27.54 -17.02
C TRP A 33 3.12 -27.41 -15.90
N ARG A 34 2.72 -28.51 -15.25
CA ARG A 34 1.88 -28.48 -14.05
C ARG A 34 2.57 -27.74 -12.91
N LYS A 35 3.83 -28.09 -12.64
CA LYS A 35 4.64 -27.41 -11.62
C LYS A 35 4.79 -25.91 -11.93
N ILE A 36 5.02 -25.55 -13.19
CA ILE A 36 5.12 -24.15 -13.63
C ILE A 36 3.77 -23.43 -13.50
N ALA A 37 2.66 -24.09 -13.79
CA ALA A 37 1.32 -23.50 -13.68
C ALA A 37 0.90 -23.32 -12.21
N GLU A 38 1.18 -24.29 -11.34
CA GLU A 38 0.93 -24.20 -9.90
C GLU A 38 1.82 -23.11 -9.26
N ASN A 39 3.11 -23.08 -9.59
CA ASN A 39 4.02 -22.02 -9.14
C ASN A 39 3.66 -20.64 -9.72
N GLY A 40 3.24 -20.61 -10.98
CA GLY A 40 2.79 -19.41 -11.67
C GLY A 40 1.49 -18.87 -11.07
N ALA A 41 0.54 -19.74 -10.72
CA ALA A 41 -0.68 -19.38 -10.00
C ALA A 41 -0.37 -18.86 -8.60
N LEU A 42 0.54 -19.49 -7.86
CA LEU A 42 1.01 -19.00 -6.55
C LEU A 42 1.70 -17.64 -6.65
N THR A 43 2.43 -17.41 -7.74
CA THR A 43 3.11 -16.14 -8.00
C THR A 43 2.14 -15.04 -8.47
N SER A 44 1.11 -15.40 -9.26
CA SER A 44 0.05 -14.48 -9.66
C SER A 44 -0.86 -14.10 -8.50
N ILE A 45 -1.21 -15.04 -7.62
CA ILE A 45 -1.98 -14.76 -6.40
C ILE A 45 -1.17 -13.83 -5.48
N LYS A 46 0.14 -14.06 -5.32
CA LYS A 46 1.05 -13.14 -4.63
C LYS A 46 1.20 -11.77 -5.30
N LYS A 47 0.92 -11.66 -6.60
CA LYS A 47 1.00 -10.41 -7.36
C LYS A 47 -0.34 -9.66 -7.38
N GLU A 48 -1.46 -10.39 -7.26
CA GLU A 48 -2.83 -9.87 -7.11
C GLU A 48 -3.11 -9.38 -5.69
N GLU A 49 -2.48 -9.98 -4.67
CA GLU A 49 -2.31 -9.36 -3.35
C GLU A 49 -1.35 -8.18 -3.51
N LYS A 50 -1.90 -7.06 -3.97
CA LYS A 50 -1.25 -5.78 -4.28
C LYS A 50 -0.05 -5.49 -3.38
N VAL A 51 1.12 -6.00 -3.76
CA VAL A 51 2.39 -5.73 -3.10
C VAL A 51 2.73 -4.29 -3.45
N VAL A 52 2.26 -3.35 -2.62
CA VAL A 52 2.82 -2.01 -2.59
C VAL A 52 4.31 -2.21 -2.39
N ALA A 53 5.13 -1.70 -3.31
CA ALA A 53 6.57 -1.86 -3.20
C ALA A 53 6.97 -1.35 -1.81
N GLN A 54 7.69 -2.16 -1.03
CA GLN A 54 8.07 -1.82 0.35
C GLN A 54 8.69 -0.41 0.45
N SER A 55 9.38 0.00 -0.63
CA SER A 55 9.93 1.34 -0.82
C SER A 55 8.90 2.48 -0.80
N GLU A 56 7.70 2.29 -1.36
CA GLU A 56 6.64 3.29 -1.38
C GLU A 56 6.05 3.45 0.03
N VAL A 57 5.79 2.34 0.72
CA VAL A 57 5.34 2.34 2.12
C VAL A 57 6.37 3.03 3.02
N ASP A 58 7.65 2.75 2.84
CA ASP A 58 8.72 3.38 3.60
C ASP A 58 8.86 4.87 3.29
N SER A 59 8.64 5.28 2.04
CA SER A 59 8.63 6.70 1.65
C SER A 59 7.47 7.46 2.31
N LEU A 60 6.27 6.86 2.32
CA LEU A 60 5.07 7.44 2.93
C LEU A 60 5.23 7.54 4.44
N LYS A 61 5.79 6.53 5.10
CA LYS A 61 6.09 6.57 6.54
C LYS A 61 7.08 7.69 6.88
N ARG A 62 8.10 7.92 6.06
CA ARG A 62 9.03 9.05 6.26
C ARG A 62 8.31 10.39 6.11
N HIS A 63 7.44 10.51 5.12
CA HIS A 63 6.66 11.72 4.89
C HIS A 63 5.71 12.02 6.06
N ILE A 64 5.00 11.00 6.57
CA ILE A 64 4.14 11.11 7.76
C ILE A 64 4.94 11.63 8.95
N LYS A 65 6.09 11.02 9.25
CA LYS A 65 6.94 11.44 10.38
C LYS A 65 7.44 12.89 10.22
N GLN A 66 7.74 13.31 9.00
CA GLN A 66 8.13 14.70 8.71
C GLN A 66 6.96 15.65 8.95
N LEU A 67 5.77 15.30 8.47
CA LEU A 67 4.55 16.10 8.68
C LEU A 67 4.20 16.22 10.17
N GLU A 68 4.25 15.12 10.92
CA GLU A 68 4.04 15.12 12.38
C GLU A 68 5.00 16.06 13.10
N ARG A 69 6.28 16.05 12.70
CA ARG A 69 7.29 16.97 13.27
C ARG A 69 6.98 18.43 12.97
N VAL A 70 6.68 18.76 11.71
CA VAL A 70 6.38 20.13 11.28
C VAL A 70 5.10 20.62 11.94
N LEU A 71 4.07 19.75 12.02
CA LEU A 71 2.83 20.05 12.70
C LEU A 71 3.09 20.38 14.17
N GLY A 72 3.87 19.55 14.89
CA GLY A 72 4.22 19.83 16.29
C GLY A 72 4.94 21.17 16.49
N GLN A 73 5.86 21.54 15.58
CA GLN A 73 6.53 22.85 15.61
C GLN A 73 5.54 24.00 15.39
N LYS A 74 4.65 23.88 14.40
CA LYS A 74 3.65 24.91 14.09
C LYS A 74 2.60 25.04 15.19
N THR A 75 2.23 23.95 15.86
CA THR A 75 1.35 23.98 17.03
C THR A 75 2.00 24.77 18.17
N LEU A 76 3.27 24.50 18.48
CA LEU A 76 4.00 25.24 19.51
C LEU A 76 4.10 26.74 19.18
N GLU A 77 4.48 27.08 17.94
CA GLU A 77 4.53 28.47 17.49
C GLU A 77 3.16 29.16 17.63
N ASN A 78 2.07 28.46 17.28
CA ASN A 78 0.72 28.99 17.37
C ASN A 78 0.32 29.28 18.82
N GLU A 79 0.60 28.38 19.75
CA GLU A 79 0.32 28.58 21.18
C GLU A 79 1.11 29.76 21.77
N ILE A 80 2.40 29.89 21.43
CA ILE A 80 3.22 31.05 21.84
C ILE A 80 2.61 32.36 21.30
N LEU A 81 2.16 32.37 20.05
CA LEU A 81 1.53 33.54 19.45
C LEU A 81 0.20 33.88 20.13
N LYS A 82 -0.61 32.89 20.50
CA LYS A 82 -1.85 33.10 21.28
C LYS A 82 -1.54 33.73 22.63
N GLU A 83 -0.55 33.22 23.35
CA GLU A 83 -0.11 33.79 24.62
C GLU A 83 0.38 35.24 24.47
N ALA A 84 1.17 35.52 23.42
CA ALA A 84 1.65 36.86 23.13
C ALA A 84 0.50 37.85 22.85
N VAL A 85 -0.52 37.43 22.09
CA VAL A 85 -1.72 38.22 21.82
C VAL A 85 -2.48 38.49 23.13
N LYS A 86 -2.68 37.48 23.97
CA LYS A 86 -3.34 37.63 25.28
C LYS A 86 -2.61 38.63 26.17
N LEU A 87 -1.30 38.48 26.32
CA LEU A 87 -0.46 39.40 27.08
C LEU A 87 -0.49 40.83 26.52
N GLY A 88 -0.47 40.97 25.20
CA GLY A 88 -0.55 42.27 24.52
C GLY A 88 -1.88 42.98 24.82
N ARG A 89 -3.00 42.24 24.83
CA ARG A 89 -4.33 42.78 25.17
C ARG A 89 -4.45 43.14 26.66
N GLU A 90 -3.91 42.31 27.55
CA GLU A 90 -3.87 42.59 29.00
C GLU A 90 -3.08 43.86 29.31
N LYS A 91 -1.90 44.01 28.68
CA LYS A 91 -1.02 45.17 28.84
C LYS A 91 -1.43 46.39 28.02
N LYS A 92 -2.54 46.32 27.26
CA LYS A 92 -3.03 47.37 26.35
C LYS A 92 -2.00 47.80 25.30
N LEU A 93 -1.14 46.89 24.87
CA LEU A 93 -0.12 47.10 23.83
C LEU A 93 -0.69 46.93 22.42
N ILE A 94 -1.79 46.16 22.28
CA ILE A 94 -2.48 45.93 21.01
C ILE A 94 -4.00 46.16 21.16
N SER A 95 -4.69 46.32 20.02
CA SER A 95 -6.14 46.51 19.99
C SER A 95 -6.89 45.34 20.65
N ARG A 96 -7.97 45.66 21.36
CA ARG A 96 -8.88 44.69 21.98
C ARG A 96 -9.92 44.12 21.02
N GLN A 97 -9.99 44.66 19.80
CA GLN A 97 -10.87 44.07 18.79
C GLN A 97 -10.42 42.63 18.49
N PRO A 98 -11.38 41.73 18.24
CA PRO A 98 -11.11 40.40 17.71
C PRO A 98 -10.25 40.51 16.44
N LEU A 99 -9.28 39.62 16.31
CA LEU A 99 -8.45 39.56 15.11
C LEU A 99 -9.25 38.85 14.02
N LEU A 100 -9.54 39.57 12.94
CA LEU A 100 -10.36 39.05 11.84
C LEU A 100 -9.70 37.81 11.22
N GLY A 101 -10.40 36.67 11.20
CA GLY A 101 -9.87 35.40 10.69
C GLY A 101 -8.93 34.65 11.65
N LEU A 102 -8.78 35.12 12.88
CA LEU A 102 -8.00 34.48 13.95
C LEU A 102 -8.85 34.38 15.22
N GLU A 103 -10.04 33.77 15.08
CA GLU A 103 -11.00 33.56 16.17
C GLU A 103 -10.40 32.70 17.30
N ASP A 104 -9.45 31.82 16.98
CA ASP A 104 -8.72 30.99 17.95
C ASP A 104 -7.74 31.77 18.85
N PHE A 105 -7.51 33.07 18.57
CA PHE A 105 -6.59 33.94 19.30
C PHE A 105 -7.31 34.89 20.28
N GLU A 106 -8.59 34.66 20.59
CA GLU A 106 -9.35 35.45 21.58
C GLU A 106 -8.83 35.33 23.02
#